data_AF-A0A1P8UUE4-F1
#
_entry.id   AF-A0A1P8UUE4-F1
#
_cell.length_a   1.000
_cell.length_b   1.000
_cell.length_c   1.000
_cell.angle_alpha   90.00
_cell.angle_beta   90.00
_cell.angle_gamma   90.00
#
_symmetry.space_group_name_H-M   'P 1'
#
loop_
_entity.id
_entity.type
_entity.pdbx_description
1 polymer ?
#
loop_
_entity_poly.entity_id
_entity_poly.type
_entity_poly.pdbx_seq_one_letter_code
_entity_poly.pdbx_strand_id
1 'polypeptide(L)'
;MTQTHARPADTYTPTYFLASLGAGGTAVSFFMYLFFWVPHPGQPVPVFEDIAAAWANSVLPQQIAIVVAMLGIAGFAFLNIKSLIWNLRAFAAFRKTGAWEEMRQSNSESSVLAMPLALAMSVNVAFVLGMVFVPGLWTVVEYLFPMAMVAFALIGVLAFRQLGGFLGRVLSKGGIFDVTAHNSFAQLLPAFAISMVAVGFAAPAAMSTNPVTVGTALVLSTFLGVTAILYTVLAAATALNSMLHYGTAREAGPTLLIIVPIVTVLGIMFMRQDHGMHATFGVASDPAEMMIFLARLLSVQVVFLLLGLTVLRAQGYFRDFVLGPKISAGSYALVCPAVALSVMLQFFINKGLVAAGLMDKFGLSYWLLTGVALAAQAVAIWLVLRLNRQHFARPQKLAVPAE
;
A
#
# COMPACT_ATOMS: atom_id res chain seq x y z
N MET A 1 20.41 -16.67 30.12
CA MET A 1 19.83 -17.26 28.90
C MET A 1 20.29 -16.44 27.72
N THR A 2 21.31 -16.92 27.00
CA THR A 2 21.88 -16.24 25.83
C THR A 2 20.88 -16.35 24.68
N GLN A 3 20.12 -15.30 24.40
CA GLN A 3 19.33 -15.23 23.18
C GLN A 3 20.30 -15.05 22.01
N THR A 4 20.66 -16.16 21.37
CA THR A 4 21.29 -16.12 20.06
C THR A 4 20.26 -15.59 19.07
N HIS A 5 20.26 -14.27 18.84
CA HIS A 5 19.51 -13.67 17.74
C HIS A 5 20.00 -14.32 16.46
N ALA A 6 19.20 -15.26 15.95
CA ALA A 6 19.59 -16.09 14.83
C ALA A 6 19.20 -15.41 13.52
N ARG A 7 18.40 -14.34 13.48
CA ARG A 7 18.08 -13.60 12.25
C ARG A 7 17.90 -12.12 12.55
N PRO A 8 18.12 -11.22 11.58
CA PRO A 8 17.89 -9.79 11.80
C PRO A 8 16.45 -9.46 12.21
N ALA A 9 15.46 -10.22 11.72
CA ALA A 9 14.06 -10.09 12.13
C ALA A 9 13.76 -10.47 13.59
N ASP A 10 14.71 -11.10 14.31
CA ASP A 10 14.53 -11.40 15.73
C ASP A 10 14.72 -10.12 16.60
N THR A 11 15.32 -9.05 16.05
CA THR A 11 15.28 -7.69 16.61
C THR A 11 14.05 -6.95 16.07
N TYR A 12 12.90 -7.27 16.65
CA TYR A 12 11.61 -6.84 16.13
C TYR A 12 11.36 -5.32 16.26
N THR A 13 10.76 -4.74 15.22
CA THR A 13 10.19 -3.38 15.23
C THR A 13 8.83 -3.38 14.50
N PRO A 14 7.87 -2.51 14.85
CA PRO A 14 6.57 -2.47 14.19
C PRO A 14 6.63 -2.17 12.68
N THR A 15 7.71 -1.57 12.19
CA THR A 15 7.89 -1.30 10.75
C THR A 15 7.95 -2.58 9.91
N TYR A 16 8.20 -3.75 10.48
CA TYR A 16 8.09 -5.02 9.77
C TYR A 16 6.68 -5.35 9.26
N PHE A 17 5.62 -4.70 9.75
CA PHE A 17 4.29 -4.81 9.13
C PHE A 17 4.29 -4.34 7.67
N LEU A 18 5.24 -3.47 7.28
CA LEU A 18 5.43 -3.05 5.89
C LEU A 18 5.83 -4.20 4.95
N ALA A 19 6.40 -5.29 5.48
CA ALA A 19 6.67 -6.49 4.68
C ALA A 19 5.37 -7.19 4.23
N SER A 20 4.37 -7.25 5.12
CA SER A 20 3.04 -7.76 4.78
C SER A 20 2.32 -6.81 3.81
N LEU A 21 2.35 -5.50 4.11
CA LEU A 21 1.78 -4.46 3.25
C LEU A 21 2.36 -4.52 1.83
N GLY A 22 3.69 -4.57 1.71
CA GLY A 22 4.39 -4.62 0.43
C GLY A 22 4.02 -5.85 -0.39
N ALA A 23 3.96 -7.03 0.23
CA ALA A 23 3.47 -8.23 -0.42
C ALA A 23 2.01 -8.10 -0.87
N GLY A 24 1.13 -7.55 -0.02
CA GLY A 24 -0.27 -7.34 -0.35
C GLY A 24 -0.47 -6.38 -1.52
N GLY A 25 0.28 -5.26 -1.51
CA GLY A 25 0.31 -4.32 -2.64
C GLY A 25 0.77 -4.98 -3.94
N THR A 26 1.81 -5.82 -3.90
CA THR A 26 2.27 -6.55 -5.09
C THR A 26 1.22 -7.54 -5.59
N ALA A 27 0.45 -8.19 -4.71
CA ALA A 27 -0.68 -9.01 -5.16
C ALA A 27 -1.75 -8.16 -5.89
N VAL A 28 -2.09 -6.99 -5.35
CA VAL A 28 -3.04 -6.07 -5.97
C VAL A 28 -2.54 -5.55 -7.32
N SER A 29 -1.24 -5.29 -7.50
CA SER A 29 -0.71 -4.85 -8.79
C SER A 29 -0.88 -5.92 -9.88
N PHE A 30 -0.80 -7.22 -9.56
CA PHE A 30 -1.17 -8.28 -10.50
C PHE A 30 -2.66 -8.26 -10.84
N PHE A 31 -3.52 -8.06 -9.84
CA PHE A 31 -4.96 -7.94 -10.06
C PHE A 31 -5.33 -6.76 -10.98
N MET A 32 -4.56 -5.66 -10.97
CA MET A 32 -4.81 -4.53 -11.88
C MET A 32 -4.71 -4.91 -13.36
N TYR A 33 -3.85 -5.86 -13.72
CA TYR A 33 -3.81 -6.34 -15.11
C TYR A 33 -5.07 -7.12 -15.46
N LEU A 34 -5.55 -7.98 -14.56
CA LEU A 34 -6.84 -8.66 -14.76
C LEU A 34 -7.97 -7.63 -14.88
N PHE A 35 -8.01 -6.65 -13.96
CA PHE A 35 -8.99 -5.57 -13.94
C PHE A 35 -9.09 -4.84 -15.28
N PHE A 36 -7.97 -4.50 -15.92
CA PHE A 36 -8.01 -3.74 -17.17
C PHE A 36 -8.02 -4.58 -18.44
N TRP A 37 -7.49 -5.81 -18.42
CA TRP A 37 -7.33 -6.61 -19.64
C TRP A 37 -8.42 -7.66 -19.83
N VAL A 38 -9.08 -8.11 -18.75
CA VAL A 38 -10.19 -9.06 -18.82
C VAL A 38 -11.50 -8.29 -19.02
N PRO A 39 -12.28 -8.55 -20.09
CA PRO A 39 -13.63 -8.01 -20.22
C PRO A 39 -14.54 -8.58 -19.12
N HIS A 40 -15.32 -7.73 -18.47
CA HIS A 40 -16.21 -8.11 -17.35
C HIS A 40 -17.55 -7.34 -17.45
N PRO A 41 -18.41 -7.70 -18.42
CA PRO A 41 -19.68 -7.01 -18.63
C PRO A 41 -20.65 -7.25 -17.46
N GLY A 42 -21.43 -6.23 -17.10
CA GLY A 42 -22.47 -6.33 -16.06
C GLY A 42 -21.97 -6.15 -14.62
N GLN A 43 -20.67 -5.97 -14.43
CA GLN A 43 -20.08 -5.73 -13.11
C GLN A 43 -18.88 -4.78 -13.21
N PRO A 44 -18.51 -4.09 -12.13
CA PRO A 44 -17.45 -3.08 -12.15
C PRO A 44 -16.03 -3.66 -12.01
N VAL A 45 -15.88 -4.96 -11.70
CA VAL A 45 -14.61 -5.67 -11.46
C VAL A 45 -14.67 -7.06 -12.07
N PRO A 46 -13.55 -7.64 -12.56
CA PRO A 46 -13.56 -9.00 -13.07
C PRO A 46 -13.63 -10.02 -11.93
N VAL A 47 -14.43 -11.05 -12.14
CA VAL A 47 -14.60 -12.19 -11.23
C VAL A 47 -14.10 -13.48 -11.87
N PHE A 48 -14.16 -14.58 -11.13
CA PHE A 48 -13.68 -15.89 -11.56
C PHE A 48 -14.25 -16.28 -12.94
N GLU A 49 -15.56 -16.09 -13.13
CA GLU A 49 -16.25 -16.42 -14.37
C GLU A 49 -15.71 -15.63 -15.57
N ASP A 50 -15.45 -14.32 -15.42
CA ASP A 50 -14.88 -13.50 -16.50
C ASP A 50 -13.45 -13.94 -16.83
N ILE A 51 -12.66 -14.24 -15.80
CA ILE A 51 -11.27 -14.67 -15.97
C ILE A 51 -11.22 -16.02 -16.66
N ALA A 52 -12.07 -16.97 -16.27
CA ALA A 52 -12.19 -18.27 -16.90
C ALA A 52 -12.66 -18.15 -18.36
N ALA A 53 -13.68 -17.33 -18.61
CA ALA A 53 -14.17 -17.06 -19.97
C ALA A 53 -13.10 -16.39 -20.84
N ALA A 54 -12.38 -15.40 -20.31
CA ALA A 54 -11.28 -14.74 -21.02
C ALA A 54 -10.15 -15.71 -21.31
N TRP A 55 -9.79 -16.61 -20.39
CA TRP A 55 -8.77 -17.62 -20.64
C TRP A 55 -9.19 -18.60 -21.74
N ALA A 56 -10.43 -19.10 -21.70
CA ALA A 56 -10.96 -20.05 -22.68
C ALA A 56 -11.05 -19.46 -24.11
N ASN A 57 -11.36 -18.17 -24.23
CA ASN A 57 -11.61 -17.51 -25.51
C ASN A 57 -10.42 -16.66 -26.02
N SER A 58 -9.27 -16.68 -25.35
CA SER A 58 -8.13 -15.83 -25.70
C SER A 58 -7.01 -16.55 -26.44
N VAL A 59 -6.16 -15.74 -27.09
CA VAL A 59 -4.91 -16.21 -27.72
C VAL A 59 -3.84 -16.53 -26.66
N LEU A 60 -2.88 -17.37 -27.04
CA LEU A 60 -1.84 -17.88 -26.14
C LEU A 60 -1.12 -16.80 -25.30
N PRO A 61 -0.73 -15.63 -25.83
CA PRO A 61 -0.10 -14.59 -25.00
C PRO A 61 -0.99 -14.08 -23.87
N GLN A 62 -2.29 -13.91 -24.11
CA GLN A 62 -3.23 -13.45 -23.11
C GLN A 62 -3.52 -14.55 -22.08
N GLN A 63 -3.61 -15.82 -22.49
CA GLN A 63 -3.71 -16.96 -21.58
C GLN A 63 -2.51 -17.00 -20.62
N ILE A 64 -1.29 -16.86 -21.15
CA ILE A 64 -0.06 -16.80 -20.33
C ILE A 64 -0.13 -15.62 -19.36
N ALA A 65 -0.53 -14.43 -19.83
CA ALA A 65 -0.65 -13.25 -18.97
C ALA A 65 -1.64 -13.44 -17.81
N ILE A 66 -2.81 -14.05 -18.08
CA ILE A 66 -3.81 -14.37 -17.05
C ILE A 66 -3.22 -15.34 -16.02
N VAL A 67 -2.58 -16.43 -16.46
CA VAL A 67 -1.98 -17.43 -15.56
C VAL A 67 -0.87 -16.79 -14.72
N VAL A 68 0.00 -15.98 -15.32
CA VAL A 68 1.05 -15.25 -14.59
C VAL A 68 0.45 -14.31 -13.55
N ALA A 69 -0.62 -13.59 -13.89
CA ALA A 69 -1.31 -12.71 -12.95
C ALA A 69 -1.92 -13.50 -11.78
N MET A 70 -2.61 -14.62 -12.04
CA MET A 70 -3.16 -15.48 -11.00
C MET A 70 -2.07 -16.06 -10.09
N LEU A 71 -0.97 -16.57 -10.65
CA LEU A 71 0.16 -17.07 -9.87
C LEU A 71 0.82 -15.96 -9.03
N GLY A 72 0.95 -14.76 -9.59
CA GLY A 72 1.42 -13.58 -8.88
C GLY A 72 0.54 -13.23 -7.69
N ILE A 73 -0.78 -13.18 -7.89
CA ILE A 73 -1.76 -12.94 -6.82
C ILE A 73 -1.63 -14.01 -5.73
N ALA A 74 -1.66 -15.30 -6.09
CA ALA A 74 -1.58 -16.39 -5.12
C ALA A 74 -0.27 -16.36 -4.31
N GLY A 75 0.87 -16.19 -4.99
CA GLY A 75 2.18 -16.15 -4.35
C GLY A 75 2.36 -14.97 -3.40
N PHE A 76 1.97 -13.76 -3.82
CA PHE A 76 2.10 -12.56 -3.00
C PHE A 76 1.02 -12.45 -1.91
N ALA A 77 -0.18 -13.00 -2.14
CA ALA A 77 -1.19 -13.13 -1.09
C ALA A 77 -0.74 -14.09 0.01
N PHE A 78 -0.13 -15.23 -0.35
CA PHE A 78 0.51 -16.12 0.62
C PHE A 78 1.58 -15.39 1.45
N LEU A 79 2.45 -14.61 0.80
CA LEU A 79 3.46 -13.81 1.51
C LEU A 79 2.83 -12.72 2.40
N ASN A 80 1.76 -12.07 1.95
CA ASN A 80 1.03 -11.09 2.75
C ASN A 80 0.51 -11.70 4.05
N ILE A 81 -0.23 -12.82 3.94
CA ILE A 81 -0.85 -13.51 5.08
C ILE A 81 0.21 -14.09 6.01
N LYS A 82 1.24 -14.77 5.44
CA LYS A 82 2.36 -15.32 6.22
C LYS A 82 3.07 -14.24 7.03
N SER A 83 3.41 -13.12 6.39
CA SER A 83 4.08 -11.99 7.04
C SER A 83 3.17 -11.28 8.05
N LEU A 84 1.86 -11.20 7.80
CA LEU A 84 0.91 -10.62 8.74
C LEU A 84 0.84 -11.44 10.02
N ILE A 85 0.64 -12.76 9.90
CA ILE A 85 0.54 -13.67 11.04
C ILE A 85 1.83 -13.62 11.88
N TRP A 86 2.99 -13.64 11.21
CA TRP A 86 4.27 -13.52 11.91
C TRP A 86 4.38 -12.18 12.65
N ASN A 87 4.03 -11.05 12.00
CA ASN A 87 4.09 -9.73 12.63
C ASN A 87 3.12 -9.60 13.81
N LEU A 88 1.90 -10.11 13.72
CA LEU A 88 0.94 -10.07 14.84
C LEU A 88 1.46 -10.85 16.06
N ARG A 89 2.06 -12.03 15.84
CA ARG A 89 2.68 -12.83 16.91
C ARG A 89 3.90 -12.12 17.50
N ALA A 90 4.79 -11.61 16.64
CA ALA A 90 6.00 -10.92 17.08
C ALA A 90 5.67 -9.62 17.83
N PHE A 91 4.68 -8.86 17.36
CA PHE A 91 4.19 -7.66 18.04
C PHE A 91 3.59 -7.97 19.42
N ALA A 92 2.81 -9.05 19.53
CA ALA A 92 2.25 -9.48 20.81
C ALA A 92 3.33 -9.85 21.84
N ALA A 93 4.45 -10.43 21.39
CA ALA A 93 5.62 -10.67 22.23
C ALA A 93 6.39 -9.38 22.55
N PHE A 94 6.61 -8.52 21.55
CA PHE A 94 7.32 -7.24 21.69
C PHE A 94 6.66 -6.32 22.70
N ARG A 95 5.32 -6.27 22.75
CA ARG A 95 4.56 -5.48 23.73
C ARG A 95 4.83 -5.81 25.20
N LYS A 96 5.53 -6.92 25.49
CA LYS A 96 5.88 -7.36 26.84
C LYS A 96 7.33 -7.05 27.22
N THR A 97 8.07 -6.31 26.39
CA THR A 97 9.49 -6.02 26.61
C THR A 97 9.70 -4.57 27.06
N GLY A 98 10.85 -4.27 27.69
CA GLY A 98 11.22 -2.90 28.04
C GLY A 98 11.38 -1.99 26.80
N ALA A 99 11.87 -2.55 25.69
CA ALA A 99 12.01 -1.81 24.42
C ALA A 99 10.66 -1.28 23.89
N TRP A 100 9.53 -1.95 24.18
CA TRP A 100 8.21 -1.42 23.86
C TRP A 100 7.86 -0.18 24.68
N GLU A 101 8.20 -0.17 25.96
CA GLU A 101 7.94 0.98 26.85
C GLU A 101 8.77 2.19 26.43
N GLU A 102 10.04 1.98 26.08
CA GLU A 102 10.92 3.01 25.51
C GLU A 102 10.38 3.57 24.20
N MET A 103 10.00 2.68 23.26
CA MET A 103 9.47 3.08 21.96
C MET A 103 8.20 3.93 22.11
N ARG A 104 7.29 3.53 23.01
CA ARG A 104 6.03 4.23 23.28
C ARG A 104 6.24 5.63 23.88
N GLN A 105 7.39 5.92 24.46
CA GLN A 105 7.74 7.25 24.95
C GLN A 105 8.43 8.13 23.91
N SER A 106 8.75 7.59 22.73
CA SER A 106 9.49 8.30 21.66
C SER A 106 8.60 8.68 20.46
N ASN A 107 9.19 9.37 19.49
CA ASN A 107 8.54 9.66 18.19
C ASN A 107 8.25 8.39 17.37
N SER A 108 8.96 7.29 17.64
CA SER A 108 8.80 6.03 16.91
C SER A 108 7.50 5.27 17.26
N GLU A 109 6.74 5.71 18.28
CA GLU A 109 5.41 5.18 18.59
C GLU A 109 4.49 5.19 17.37
N SER A 110 4.60 6.18 16.48
CA SER A 110 3.79 6.25 15.25
C SER A 110 4.02 5.07 14.30
N SER A 111 5.15 4.36 14.41
CA SER A 111 5.40 3.15 13.63
C SER A 111 4.42 2.02 13.91
N VAL A 112 3.74 2.05 15.07
CA VAL A 112 2.68 1.08 15.42
C VAL A 112 1.51 1.14 14.42
N LEU A 113 1.29 2.29 13.76
CA LEU A 113 0.26 2.46 12.74
C LEU A 113 0.54 1.66 11.46
N ALA A 114 1.74 1.08 11.31
CA ALA A 114 2.02 0.09 10.27
C ALA A 114 1.11 -1.16 10.40
N MET A 115 0.67 -1.50 11.63
CA MET A 115 -0.25 -2.61 11.88
C MET A 115 -1.63 -2.40 11.24
N PRO A 116 -2.42 -1.36 11.60
CA PRO A 116 -3.73 -1.15 10.97
C PRO A 116 -3.63 -0.96 9.46
N LEU A 117 -2.56 -0.33 8.97
CA LEU A 117 -2.25 -0.24 7.54
C LEU A 117 -2.12 -1.62 6.88
N ALA A 118 -1.34 -2.54 7.46
CA ALA A 118 -1.19 -3.90 6.95
C ALA A 118 -2.48 -4.73 7.06
N LEU A 119 -3.25 -4.57 8.15
CA LEU A 119 -4.55 -5.22 8.32
C LEU A 119 -5.53 -4.80 7.23
N ALA A 120 -5.65 -3.49 6.96
CA ALA A 120 -6.53 -2.97 5.91
C ALA A 120 -6.10 -3.50 4.52
N MET A 121 -4.80 -3.55 4.24
CA MET A 121 -4.30 -4.16 3.01
C MET A 121 -4.65 -5.65 2.91
N SER A 122 -4.57 -6.41 4.00
CA SER A 122 -4.92 -7.84 3.99
C SER A 122 -6.41 -8.08 3.75
N VAL A 123 -7.31 -7.18 4.18
CA VAL A 123 -8.73 -7.22 3.78
C VAL A 123 -8.87 -7.04 2.27
N ASN A 124 -8.15 -6.07 1.67
CA ASN A 124 -8.14 -5.89 0.22
C ASN A 124 -7.61 -7.13 -0.53
N VAL A 125 -6.55 -7.77 -0.01
CA VAL A 125 -6.01 -9.02 -0.57
C VAL A 125 -7.03 -10.15 -0.48
N ALA A 126 -7.78 -10.27 0.62
CA ALA A 126 -8.84 -11.27 0.76
C ALA A 126 -9.94 -11.09 -0.30
N PHE A 127 -10.32 -9.84 -0.60
CA PHE A 127 -11.24 -9.54 -1.71
C PHE A 127 -10.68 -9.95 -3.06
N VAL A 128 -9.42 -9.63 -3.35
CA VAL A 128 -8.76 -10.05 -4.61
C VAL A 128 -8.73 -11.57 -4.73
N LEU A 129 -8.38 -12.29 -3.65
CA LEU A 129 -8.42 -13.75 -3.65
C LEU A 129 -9.83 -14.29 -3.91
N GLY A 130 -10.84 -13.69 -3.27
CA GLY A 130 -12.23 -14.02 -3.51
C GLY A 130 -12.61 -13.85 -4.98
N MET A 131 -12.42 -12.66 -5.54
CA MET A 131 -12.80 -12.35 -6.92
C MET A 131 -12.10 -13.25 -7.94
N VAL A 132 -10.83 -13.62 -7.70
CA VAL A 132 -10.02 -14.36 -8.69
C VAL A 132 -10.15 -15.87 -8.57
N PHE A 133 -10.41 -16.41 -7.38
CA PHE A 133 -10.35 -17.85 -7.13
C PHE A 133 -11.63 -18.48 -6.58
N VAL A 134 -12.68 -17.70 -6.27
CA VAL A 134 -13.93 -18.22 -5.72
C VAL A 134 -15.05 -18.09 -6.76
N PRO A 135 -15.47 -19.22 -7.39
CA PRO A 135 -16.60 -19.22 -8.31
C PRO A 135 -17.90 -18.79 -7.62
N GLY A 136 -18.73 -18.01 -8.31
CA GLY A 136 -20.03 -17.57 -7.84
C GLY A 136 -19.99 -16.53 -6.72
N LEU A 137 -18.82 -16.00 -6.33
CA LEU A 137 -18.72 -15.03 -5.23
C LEU A 137 -19.59 -13.79 -5.46
N TRP A 138 -19.71 -13.34 -6.71
CA TRP A 138 -20.47 -12.13 -7.04
C TRP A 138 -21.96 -12.25 -6.70
N THR A 139 -22.51 -13.47 -6.70
CA THR A 139 -23.92 -13.73 -6.35
C THR A 139 -24.27 -13.38 -4.91
N VAL A 140 -23.26 -13.31 -4.03
CA VAL A 140 -23.41 -13.01 -2.60
C VAL A 140 -22.68 -11.74 -2.17
N VAL A 141 -22.10 -10.99 -3.11
CA VAL A 141 -21.19 -9.86 -2.82
C VAL A 141 -21.86 -8.75 -2.00
N GLU A 142 -23.17 -8.53 -2.19
CA GLU A 142 -23.95 -7.53 -1.44
C GLU A 142 -23.98 -7.82 0.06
N TYR A 143 -23.87 -9.09 0.48
CA TYR A 143 -23.76 -9.46 1.90
C TYR A 143 -22.32 -9.28 2.42
N LEU A 144 -21.32 -9.38 1.55
CA LEU A 144 -19.92 -9.17 1.92
C LEU A 144 -19.59 -7.70 2.13
N PHE A 145 -20.25 -6.77 1.43
CA PHE A 145 -19.97 -5.34 1.55
C PHE A 145 -20.19 -4.79 2.97
N PRO A 146 -21.34 -5.01 3.65
CA PRO A 146 -21.52 -4.61 5.04
C PRO A 146 -20.47 -5.22 5.97
N MET A 147 -20.13 -6.50 5.78
CA MET A 147 -19.12 -7.18 6.60
C MET A 147 -17.74 -6.56 6.42
N ALA A 148 -17.38 -6.18 5.19
CA ALA A 148 -16.14 -5.47 4.91
C ALA A 148 -16.13 -4.06 5.51
N MET A 149 -17.25 -3.34 5.46
CA MET A 149 -17.38 -2.04 6.11
C MET A 149 -17.18 -2.16 7.62
N VAL A 150 -17.71 -3.21 8.26
CA VAL A 150 -17.44 -3.51 9.68
C VAL A 150 -15.96 -3.78 9.91
N ALA A 151 -15.30 -4.59 9.06
CA ALA A 151 -13.86 -4.84 9.18
C ALA A 151 -13.03 -3.55 9.06
N PHE A 152 -13.31 -2.70 8.07
CA PHE A 152 -12.65 -1.41 7.91
C PHE A 152 -12.98 -0.44 9.04
N ALA A 153 -14.20 -0.46 9.58
CA ALA A 153 -14.57 0.34 10.75
C ALA A 153 -13.74 -0.05 11.98
N LEU A 154 -13.62 -1.35 12.26
CA LEU A 154 -12.80 -1.85 13.37
C LEU A 154 -11.32 -1.49 13.22
N ILE A 155 -10.78 -1.59 12.00
CA ILE A 155 -9.39 -1.19 11.71
C ILE A 155 -9.23 0.34 11.83
N GLY A 156 -10.23 1.12 11.39
CA GLY A 156 -10.26 2.58 11.55
C GLY A 156 -10.28 3.00 13.01
N VAL A 157 -11.14 2.38 13.84
CA VAL A 157 -11.17 2.60 15.29
C VAL A 157 -9.83 2.25 15.92
N LEU A 158 -9.21 1.14 15.51
CA LEU A 158 -7.87 0.77 15.97
C LEU A 158 -6.84 1.85 15.62
N ALA A 159 -6.84 2.34 14.37
CA ALA A 159 -5.93 3.39 13.90
C ALA A 159 -6.13 4.70 14.68
N PHE A 160 -7.38 5.16 14.84
CA PHE A 160 -7.69 6.36 15.62
C PHE A 160 -7.34 6.23 17.09
N ARG A 161 -7.54 5.06 17.70
CA ARG A 161 -7.14 4.84 19.10
C ARG A 161 -5.63 4.94 19.28
N GLN A 162 -4.85 4.38 18.35
CA GLN A 162 -3.40 4.47 18.38
C GLN A 162 -2.92 5.90 18.11
N LEU A 163 -3.49 6.57 17.11
CA LEU A 163 -3.14 7.94 16.77
C LEU A 163 -3.54 8.92 17.89
N GLY A 164 -4.72 8.78 18.46
CA GLY A 164 -5.19 9.59 19.58
C GLY A 164 -4.34 9.42 20.84
N GLY A 165 -3.86 8.19 21.11
CA GLY A 165 -2.89 7.94 22.18
C GLY A 165 -1.57 8.67 21.95
N PHE A 166 -1.04 8.58 20.73
CA PHE A 166 0.20 9.26 20.33
C PHE A 166 0.08 10.79 20.39
N LEU A 167 -0.91 11.37 19.69
CA LEU A 167 -1.12 12.81 19.66
C LEU A 167 -1.52 13.35 21.03
N GLY A 168 -2.38 12.63 21.75
CA GLY A 168 -2.78 13.00 23.11
C GLY A 168 -1.57 13.12 24.03
N ARG A 169 -0.59 12.21 23.93
CA ARG A 169 0.66 12.29 24.69
C ARG A 169 1.57 13.45 24.23
N VAL A 170 1.81 13.54 22.92
CA VAL A 170 2.73 14.51 22.32
C VAL A 170 2.26 15.95 22.52
N LEU A 171 0.97 16.22 22.32
CA LEU A 171 0.41 17.57 22.37
C LEU A 171 0.06 18.02 23.79
N SER A 172 -0.25 17.12 24.72
CA SER A 172 -0.65 17.52 26.08
C SER A 172 0.52 17.82 27.01
N LYS A 173 1.66 17.14 26.85
CA LYS A 173 2.77 17.23 27.81
C LYS A 173 3.83 18.26 27.44
N GLY A 174 3.95 18.62 26.15
CA GLY A 174 5.00 19.52 25.64
C GLY A 174 6.43 18.97 25.85
N GLY A 175 7.37 19.26 24.95
CA GLY A 175 8.79 18.90 25.14
C GLY A 175 9.16 17.41 25.05
N ILE A 176 8.19 16.50 24.89
CA ILE A 176 8.44 15.05 24.69
C ILE A 176 8.74 14.72 23.22
N PHE A 177 8.28 15.57 22.30
CA PHE A 177 8.51 15.40 20.88
C PHE A 177 9.87 15.98 20.49
N ASP A 178 10.81 15.09 20.19
CA ASP A 178 12.13 15.50 19.75
C ASP A 178 12.09 15.94 18.28
N VAL A 179 12.18 17.25 18.04
CA VAL A 179 12.15 17.86 16.71
C VAL A 179 13.38 17.46 15.88
N THR A 180 14.50 17.09 16.53
CA THR A 180 15.70 16.61 15.86
C THR A 180 15.54 15.19 15.34
N ALA A 181 14.81 14.34 16.09
CA ALA A 181 14.43 12.99 15.69
C ALA A 181 13.20 12.94 14.77
N HIS A 182 12.57 14.08 14.48
CA HIS A 182 11.44 14.23 13.55
C HIS A 182 11.88 14.45 12.09
N ASN A 183 13.09 14.03 11.74
CA ASN A 183 13.70 14.24 10.43
C ASN A 183 13.42 13.09 9.44
N SER A 184 12.25 12.46 9.53
CA SER A 184 11.81 11.41 8.60
C SER A 184 10.31 11.50 8.31
N PHE A 185 9.89 10.98 7.16
CA PHE A 185 8.47 10.82 6.83
C PHE A 185 7.87 9.55 7.47
N ALA A 186 8.54 8.92 8.43
CA ALA A 186 7.92 7.88 9.25
C ALA A 186 6.65 8.39 9.95
N GLN A 187 6.58 9.68 10.26
CA GLN A 187 5.37 10.30 10.80
C GLN A 187 4.22 10.41 9.80
N LEU A 188 4.40 10.05 8.53
CA LEU A 188 3.29 9.92 7.56
C LEU A 188 2.61 8.55 7.63
N LEU A 189 3.14 7.59 8.39
CA LEU A 189 2.49 6.27 8.56
C LEU A 189 1.03 6.37 9.05
N PRO A 190 0.67 7.24 10.02
CA PRO A 190 -0.72 7.41 10.42
C PRO A 190 -1.63 7.90 9.29
N ALA A 191 -1.19 8.89 8.50
CA ALA A 191 -1.94 9.32 7.31
C ALA A 191 -2.12 8.18 6.31
N PHE A 192 -1.07 7.37 6.10
CA PHE A 192 -1.15 6.23 5.19
C PHE A 192 -2.09 5.14 5.70
N ALA A 193 -2.10 4.85 7.01
CA ALA A 193 -3.03 3.91 7.61
C ALA A 193 -4.49 4.39 7.43
N ILE A 194 -4.76 5.67 7.71
CA ILE A 194 -6.11 6.24 7.57
C ILE A 194 -6.56 6.26 6.10
N SER A 195 -5.68 6.63 5.16
CA SER A 195 -6.03 6.62 3.74
C SER A 195 -6.26 5.21 3.20
N MET A 196 -5.55 4.19 3.73
CA MET A 196 -5.81 2.79 3.39
C MET A 196 -7.19 2.32 3.87
N VAL A 197 -7.63 2.76 5.06
CA VAL A 197 -8.99 2.47 5.53
C VAL A 197 -10.03 3.23 4.69
N ALA A 198 -9.74 4.48 4.32
CA ALA A 198 -10.61 5.30 3.47
C ALA A 198 -10.88 4.65 2.11
N VAL A 199 -9.83 4.21 1.41
CA VAL A 199 -9.98 3.51 0.11
C VAL A 199 -10.70 2.16 0.26
N GLY A 200 -10.55 1.50 1.40
CA GLY A 200 -11.30 0.29 1.77
C GLY A 200 -12.81 0.56 1.87
N PHE A 201 -13.21 1.62 2.56
CA PHE A 201 -14.62 2.04 2.59
C PHE A 201 -15.14 2.48 1.22
N ALA A 202 -14.30 3.04 0.35
CA ALA A 202 -14.73 3.43 -0.99
C ALA A 202 -15.04 2.23 -1.91
N ALA A 203 -14.58 1.01 -1.60
CA ALA A 203 -14.86 -0.17 -2.42
C ALA A 203 -16.37 -0.48 -2.55
N PRO A 204 -17.13 -0.63 -1.44
CA PRO A 204 -18.58 -0.78 -1.51
C PRO A 204 -19.30 0.36 -2.23
N ALA A 205 -18.81 1.60 -2.13
CA ALA A 205 -19.40 2.74 -2.84
C ALA A 205 -19.34 2.56 -4.37
N ALA A 206 -18.28 1.96 -4.88
CA ALA A 206 -18.11 1.73 -6.31
C ALA A 206 -18.76 0.42 -6.82
N MET A 207 -19.20 -0.46 -5.94
CA MET A 207 -19.55 -1.84 -6.35
C MET A 207 -20.91 -2.34 -5.84
N SER A 208 -21.49 -1.72 -4.83
CA SER A 208 -22.82 -2.08 -4.33
C SER A 208 -23.90 -1.44 -5.18
N THR A 209 -25.00 -2.18 -5.35
CA THR A 209 -26.26 -1.72 -5.94
C THR A 209 -27.24 -1.21 -4.88
N ASN A 210 -26.94 -1.39 -3.59
CA ASN A 210 -27.77 -0.92 -2.49
C ASN A 210 -27.43 0.55 -2.14
N PRO A 211 -28.36 1.50 -2.31
CA PRO A 211 -28.10 2.92 -2.06
C PRO A 211 -27.66 3.24 -0.63
N VAL A 212 -28.11 2.48 0.37
CA VAL A 212 -27.73 2.69 1.78
C VAL A 212 -26.26 2.30 2.00
N THR A 213 -25.84 1.17 1.43
CA THR A 213 -24.44 0.72 1.45
C THR A 213 -23.56 1.75 0.75
N VAL A 214 -23.95 2.17 -0.45
CA VAL A 214 -23.21 3.17 -1.24
C VAL A 214 -23.10 4.50 -0.49
N GLY A 215 -24.21 5.07 -0.03
CA GLY A 215 -24.24 6.35 0.67
C GLY A 215 -23.39 6.33 1.95
N THR A 216 -23.51 5.27 2.75
CA THR A 216 -22.71 5.11 3.98
C THR A 216 -21.22 4.99 3.66
N ALA A 217 -20.87 4.19 2.65
CA ALA A 217 -19.51 4.03 2.17
C ALA A 217 -18.90 5.35 1.66
N LEU A 218 -19.66 6.16 0.90
CA LEU A 218 -19.23 7.49 0.43
C LEU A 218 -18.93 8.43 1.59
N VAL A 219 -19.83 8.56 2.56
CA VAL A 219 -19.65 9.47 3.71
C VAL A 219 -18.45 9.06 4.56
N LEU A 220 -18.34 7.77 4.92
CA LEU A 220 -17.25 7.29 5.77
C LEU A 220 -15.88 7.36 5.07
N SER A 221 -15.81 6.97 3.79
CA SER A 221 -14.57 7.10 3.02
C SER A 221 -14.15 8.56 2.87
N THR A 222 -15.10 9.49 2.68
CA THR A 222 -14.81 10.93 2.60
C THR A 222 -14.24 11.46 3.91
N PHE A 223 -14.88 11.15 5.05
CA PHE A 223 -14.40 11.57 6.37
C PHE A 223 -12.96 11.12 6.63
N LEU A 224 -12.67 9.85 6.36
CA LEU A 224 -11.34 9.27 6.54
C LEU A 224 -10.33 9.86 5.54
N GLY A 225 -10.73 10.04 4.28
CA GLY A 225 -9.90 10.63 3.23
C GLY A 225 -9.49 12.06 3.55
N VAL A 226 -10.43 12.91 3.96
CA VAL A 226 -10.16 14.28 4.41
C VAL A 226 -9.23 14.28 5.62
N THR A 227 -9.48 13.40 6.60
CA THR A 227 -8.61 13.26 7.77
C THR A 227 -7.17 12.91 7.37
N ALA A 228 -6.99 11.94 6.46
CA ALA A 228 -5.68 11.55 5.96
C ALA A 228 -4.97 12.68 5.22
N ILE A 229 -5.69 13.48 4.42
CA ILE A 229 -5.14 14.64 3.70
C ILE A 229 -4.65 15.69 4.70
N LEU A 230 -5.49 16.10 5.66
CA LEU A 230 -5.11 17.09 6.68
C LEU A 230 -3.88 16.63 7.45
N TYR A 231 -3.87 15.37 7.90
CA TYR A 231 -2.73 14.83 8.63
C TYR A 231 -1.47 14.77 7.75
N THR A 232 -1.58 14.38 6.47
CA THR A 232 -0.45 14.34 5.54
C THR A 232 0.18 15.73 5.40
N VAL A 233 -0.63 16.77 5.21
CA VAL A 233 -0.13 18.15 5.04
C VAL A 233 0.61 18.61 6.30
N LEU A 234 0.01 18.44 7.49
CA LEU A 234 0.61 18.85 8.75
C LEU A 234 1.90 18.08 9.07
N ALA A 235 1.88 16.76 8.91
CA ALA A 235 3.03 15.90 9.20
C ALA A 235 4.16 16.09 8.17
N ALA A 236 3.85 16.30 6.89
CA ALA A 236 4.86 16.58 5.87
C ALA A 236 5.51 17.96 6.08
N ALA A 237 4.72 18.99 6.40
CA ALA A 237 5.24 20.34 6.64
C ALA A 237 6.19 20.37 7.85
N THR A 238 5.80 19.72 8.95
CA THR A 238 6.65 19.64 10.16
C THR A 238 7.90 18.78 9.93
N ALA A 239 7.79 17.65 9.23
CA ALA A 239 8.94 16.79 8.95
C ALA A 239 9.92 17.45 7.98
N LEU A 240 9.43 18.18 6.96
CA LEU A 240 10.29 18.91 6.03
C LEU A 240 11.08 20.01 6.75
N ASN A 241 10.45 20.74 7.67
CA ASN A 241 11.16 21.72 8.50
C ASN A 241 12.30 21.06 9.29
N SER A 242 12.03 19.96 10.00
CA SER A 242 13.07 19.21 10.73
C SER A 242 14.18 18.69 9.80
N MET A 243 13.85 18.19 8.61
CA MET A 243 14.85 17.73 7.64
C MET A 243 15.74 18.85 7.11
N LEU A 244 15.20 20.06 6.93
CA LEU A 244 15.98 21.21 6.49
C LEU A 244 16.98 21.66 7.57
N HIS A 245 16.63 21.51 8.84
CA HIS A 245 17.51 21.86 9.96
C HIS A 245 18.54 20.77 10.30
N TYR A 246 18.16 19.49 10.25
CA TYR A 246 18.95 18.39 10.81
C TYR A 246 19.35 17.31 9.79
N GLY A 247 18.93 17.44 8.53
CA GLY A 247 19.09 16.42 7.49
C GLY A 247 18.20 15.19 7.72
N THR A 248 17.96 14.38 6.69
CA THR A 248 17.11 13.17 6.80
C THR A 248 17.84 12.02 7.47
N ALA A 249 17.24 11.39 8.50
CA ALA A 249 17.79 10.19 9.13
C ALA A 249 17.99 9.06 8.11
N ARG A 250 19.21 8.54 8.02
CA ARG A 250 19.62 7.63 6.95
C ARG A 250 18.79 6.35 6.92
N GLU A 251 18.52 5.73 8.06
CA GLU A 251 17.71 4.51 8.13
C GLU A 251 16.25 4.73 7.71
N ALA A 252 15.75 5.95 7.89
CA ALA A 252 14.39 6.33 7.54
C ALA A 252 14.30 7.00 6.15
N GLY A 253 15.39 7.09 5.39
CA GLY A 253 15.42 7.66 4.03
C GLY A 253 14.29 7.15 3.12
N PRO A 254 13.96 5.84 3.10
CA PRO A 254 12.85 5.32 2.28
C PRO A 254 11.49 5.94 2.55
N THR A 255 11.27 6.48 3.76
CA THR A 255 10.00 7.08 4.14
C THR A 255 9.66 8.31 3.30
N LEU A 256 10.65 8.98 2.71
CA LEU A 256 10.45 10.10 1.78
C LEU A 256 9.49 9.75 0.63
N LEU A 257 9.45 8.47 0.25
CA LEU A 257 8.63 7.99 -0.84
C LEU A 257 7.20 7.63 -0.42
N ILE A 258 6.84 7.68 0.88
CA ILE A 258 5.49 7.30 1.39
C ILE A 258 4.37 8.20 0.83
N ILE A 259 4.69 9.40 0.38
CA ILE A 259 3.70 10.27 -0.28
C ILE A 259 3.17 9.62 -1.57
N VAL A 260 4.00 8.85 -2.29
CA VAL A 260 3.59 8.15 -3.52
C VAL A 260 2.40 7.21 -3.26
N PRO A 261 2.49 6.22 -2.35
CA PRO A 261 1.36 5.35 -2.06
C PRO A 261 0.18 6.06 -1.40
N ILE A 262 0.39 7.11 -0.57
CA ILE A 262 -0.74 7.91 -0.02
C ILE A 262 -1.56 8.53 -1.15
N VAL A 263 -0.89 9.20 -2.09
CA VAL A 263 -1.55 9.84 -3.24
C VAL A 263 -2.25 8.80 -4.11
N THR A 264 -1.64 7.62 -4.32
CA THR A 264 -2.31 6.53 -5.06
C THR A 264 -3.58 6.04 -4.40
N VAL A 265 -3.55 5.73 -3.09
CA VAL A 265 -4.75 5.20 -2.42
C VAL A 265 -5.87 6.24 -2.33
N LEU A 266 -5.52 7.51 -2.10
CA LEU A 266 -6.50 8.60 -2.14
C LEU A 266 -7.07 8.81 -3.56
N GLY A 267 -6.23 8.71 -4.59
CA GLY A 267 -6.70 8.73 -5.98
C GLY A 267 -7.69 7.62 -6.29
N ILE A 268 -7.40 6.40 -5.85
CA ILE A 268 -8.32 5.24 -6.00
C ILE A 268 -9.61 5.46 -5.20
N MET A 269 -9.52 6.03 -4.00
CA MET A 269 -10.69 6.39 -3.21
C MET A 269 -11.59 7.36 -3.98
N PHE A 270 -11.05 8.47 -4.51
CA PHE A 270 -11.83 9.44 -5.28
C PHE A 270 -12.43 8.83 -6.55
N MET A 271 -11.68 8.00 -7.29
CA MET A 271 -12.23 7.29 -8.47
C MET A 271 -13.39 6.36 -8.11
N ARG A 272 -13.31 5.68 -6.97
CA ARG A 272 -14.37 4.79 -6.49
C ARG A 272 -15.60 5.57 -6.04
N GLN A 273 -15.39 6.71 -5.39
CA GLN A 273 -16.47 7.61 -5.01
C GLN A 273 -17.18 8.20 -6.24
N ASP A 274 -16.42 8.66 -7.23
CA ASP A 274 -16.92 9.17 -8.50
C ASP A 274 -17.78 8.12 -9.22
N HIS A 275 -17.29 6.89 -9.33
CA HIS A 275 -18.07 5.79 -9.90
C HIS A 275 -19.36 5.50 -9.12
N GLY A 276 -19.31 5.50 -7.79
CA GLY A 276 -20.50 5.32 -6.95
C GLY A 276 -21.54 6.44 -7.12
N MET A 277 -21.06 7.68 -7.22
CA MET A 277 -21.86 8.87 -7.49
C MET A 277 -22.55 8.78 -8.86
N HIS A 278 -21.80 8.38 -9.89
CA HIS A 278 -22.32 8.18 -11.24
C HIS A 278 -23.35 7.04 -11.30
N ALA A 279 -22.99 5.85 -10.80
CA ALA A 279 -23.81 4.65 -10.93
C ALA A 279 -25.09 4.68 -10.08
N THR A 280 -25.05 5.27 -8.87
CA THR A 280 -26.17 5.24 -7.92
C THR A 280 -27.00 6.51 -7.94
N PHE A 281 -26.36 7.67 -8.15
CA PHE A 281 -27.02 8.98 -8.04
C PHE A 281 -27.12 9.72 -9.38
N GLY A 282 -26.65 9.12 -10.49
CA GLY A 282 -26.77 9.70 -11.83
C GLY A 282 -25.92 10.94 -12.06
N VAL A 283 -24.86 11.14 -11.26
CA VAL A 283 -23.93 12.27 -11.45
C VAL A 283 -23.10 12.02 -12.71
N ALA A 284 -23.06 13.00 -13.62
CA ALA A 284 -22.23 12.88 -14.83
C ALA A 284 -20.74 12.81 -14.47
N SER A 285 -20.01 11.89 -15.11
CA SER A 285 -18.56 11.75 -14.99
C SER A 285 -17.90 11.97 -16.36
N ASP A 286 -17.00 12.93 -16.48
CA ASP A 286 -16.30 13.22 -17.74
C ASP A 286 -14.91 12.53 -17.80
N PRO A 287 -14.63 11.72 -18.85
CA PRO A 287 -13.34 11.05 -19.02
C PRO A 287 -12.13 11.99 -19.09
N ALA A 288 -12.27 13.19 -19.68
CA ALA A 288 -11.21 14.18 -19.76
C ALA A 288 -10.91 14.80 -18.38
N GLU A 289 -11.93 15.05 -17.56
CA GLU A 289 -11.75 15.48 -16.18
C GLU A 289 -11.01 14.41 -15.35
N MET A 290 -11.41 13.15 -15.49
CA MET A 290 -10.73 12.01 -14.84
C MET A 290 -9.26 11.90 -15.28
N MET A 291 -8.99 12.08 -16.57
CA MET A 291 -7.62 12.09 -17.10
C MET A 291 -6.76 13.19 -16.46
N ILE A 292 -7.25 14.43 -16.42
CA ILE A 292 -6.51 15.55 -15.82
C ILE A 292 -6.35 15.36 -14.31
N PHE A 293 -7.36 14.83 -13.63
CA PHE A 293 -7.25 14.47 -12.22
C PHE A 293 -6.13 13.44 -11.97
N LEU A 294 -6.11 12.33 -12.71
CA LEU A 294 -5.08 11.31 -12.60
C LEU A 294 -3.69 11.84 -12.98
N ALA A 295 -3.60 12.71 -13.99
CA ALA A 295 -2.34 13.37 -14.36
C ALA A 295 -1.79 14.21 -13.21
N ARG A 296 -2.64 15.00 -12.53
CA ARG A 296 -2.24 15.80 -11.36
C ARG A 296 -1.69 14.92 -10.23
N LEU A 297 -2.37 13.81 -9.94
CA LEU A 297 -1.90 12.86 -8.93
C LEU A 297 -0.56 12.22 -9.32
N LEU A 298 -0.42 11.80 -10.58
CA LEU A 298 0.82 11.21 -11.09
C LEU A 298 1.97 12.21 -11.07
N SER A 299 1.75 13.49 -11.38
CA SER A 299 2.77 14.54 -11.27
C SER A 299 3.31 14.66 -9.85
N VAL A 300 2.44 14.65 -8.83
CA VAL A 300 2.87 14.66 -7.42
C VAL A 300 3.74 13.43 -7.12
N GLN A 301 3.32 12.25 -7.58
CA GLN A 301 4.10 11.02 -7.37
C GLN A 301 5.49 11.08 -8.01
N VAL A 302 5.58 11.55 -9.26
CA VAL A 302 6.85 11.68 -9.97
C VAL A 302 7.79 12.63 -9.24
N VAL A 303 7.30 13.79 -8.78
CA VAL A 303 8.12 14.75 -8.02
C VAL A 303 8.69 14.13 -6.75
N PHE A 304 7.84 13.48 -5.93
CA PHE A 304 8.30 12.86 -4.69
C PHE A 304 9.18 11.63 -4.92
N LEU A 305 8.95 10.88 -6.01
CA LEU A 305 9.82 9.79 -6.40
C LEU A 305 11.22 10.29 -6.77
N LEU A 306 11.31 11.33 -7.59
CA LEU A 306 12.59 11.94 -7.96
C LEU A 306 13.33 12.50 -6.74
N LEU A 307 12.62 13.23 -5.88
CA LEU A 307 13.17 13.77 -4.64
C LEU A 307 13.72 12.65 -3.73
N GLY A 308 12.88 11.67 -3.40
CA GLY A 308 13.26 10.57 -2.51
C GLY A 308 14.41 9.74 -3.07
N LEU A 309 14.40 9.42 -4.37
CA LEU A 309 15.51 8.70 -5.01
C LEU A 309 16.81 9.51 -5.02
N THR A 310 16.73 10.83 -5.19
CA THR A 310 17.91 11.71 -5.14
C THR A 310 18.54 11.71 -3.76
N VAL A 311 17.73 11.85 -2.71
CA VAL A 311 18.21 11.80 -1.32
C VAL A 311 18.78 10.42 -0.98
N LEU A 312 18.10 9.33 -1.36
CA LEU A 312 18.58 7.97 -1.12
C LEU A 312 19.91 7.66 -1.83
N ARG A 313 20.11 8.21 -3.04
CA ARG A 313 21.38 8.10 -3.77
C ARG A 313 22.48 8.89 -3.08
N ALA A 314 22.23 10.14 -2.69
CA ALA A 314 23.18 10.98 -1.98
C ALA A 314 23.63 10.35 -0.66
N GLN A 315 22.71 9.67 0.04
CA GLN A 315 23.00 8.93 1.27
C GLN A 315 23.62 7.55 1.02
N GLY A 316 23.82 7.11 -0.22
CA GLY A 316 24.28 5.75 -0.53
C GLY A 316 23.39 4.65 0.06
N TYR A 317 22.09 4.91 0.25
CA TYR A 317 21.17 4.00 0.94
C TYR A 317 21.07 2.64 0.22
N PHE A 318 20.96 2.68 -1.11
CA PHE A 318 20.89 1.47 -1.92
C PHE A 318 22.15 0.61 -1.78
N ARG A 319 23.34 1.22 -1.73
CA ARG A 319 24.59 0.49 -1.59
C ARG A 319 24.69 -0.18 -0.22
N ASP A 320 24.22 0.48 0.82
CA ASP A 320 24.45 0.05 2.21
C ASP A 320 23.35 -0.90 2.72
N PHE A 321 22.07 -0.53 2.57
CA PHE A 321 20.92 -1.20 3.21
C PHE A 321 20.12 -2.11 2.27
N VAL A 322 20.12 -1.83 0.97
CA VAL A 322 19.41 -2.66 -0.02
C VAL A 322 20.36 -3.69 -0.62
N LEU A 323 21.46 -3.22 -1.22
CA LEU A 323 22.43 -4.05 -1.91
C LEU A 323 23.49 -4.63 -0.96
N GLY A 324 23.81 -3.89 0.10
CA GLY A 324 24.87 -4.19 1.05
C GLY A 324 24.43 -5.03 2.25
N PRO A 325 25.36 -5.20 3.22
CA PRO A 325 25.15 -6.08 4.37
C PRO A 325 24.36 -5.42 5.52
N LYS A 326 24.15 -4.09 5.51
CA LYS A 326 23.43 -3.42 6.61
C LYS A 326 21.95 -3.76 6.55
N ILE A 327 21.32 -3.82 7.73
CA ILE A 327 19.91 -4.19 7.86
C ILE A 327 19.12 -2.99 8.35
N SER A 328 18.01 -2.69 7.68
CA SER A 328 17.00 -1.74 8.18
C SER A 328 15.62 -2.21 7.81
N ALA A 329 14.74 -2.38 8.81
CA ALA A 329 13.33 -2.70 8.56
C ALA A 329 12.62 -1.57 7.76
N GLY A 330 13.16 -0.34 7.83
CA GLY A 330 12.70 0.78 7.01
C GLY A 330 12.82 0.55 5.50
N SER A 331 13.71 -0.35 5.06
CA SER A 331 13.85 -0.71 3.63
C SER A 331 12.55 -1.25 3.01
N TYR A 332 11.66 -1.87 3.80
CA TYR A 332 10.36 -2.33 3.28
C TYR A 332 9.47 -1.18 2.80
N ALA A 333 9.70 0.06 3.27
CA ALA A 333 8.98 1.22 2.77
C ALA A 333 9.29 1.52 1.29
N LEU A 334 10.37 0.99 0.70
CA LEU A 334 10.68 1.11 -0.73
C LEU A 334 9.72 0.32 -1.63
N VAL A 335 9.04 -0.71 -1.10
CA VAL A 335 8.15 -1.56 -1.90
C VAL A 335 6.89 -0.81 -2.32
N CYS A 336 6.25 -0.13 -1.38
CA CYS A 336 4.95 0.51 -1.59
C CYS A 336 4.95 1.57 -2.70
N PRO A 337 5.96 2.45 -2.82
CA PRO A 337 6.08 3.42 -3.92
C PRO A 337 6.14 2.76 -5.30
N ALA A 338 6.88 1.65 -5.44
CA ALA A 338 6.99 0.94 -6.70
C ALA A 338 5.64 0.28 -7.11
N VAL A 339 4.95 -0.33 -6.14
CA VAL A 339 3.58 -0.84 -6.35
C VAL A 339 2.61 0.29 -6.69
N ALA A 340 2.63 1.37 -5.92
CA ALA A 340 1.71 2.49 -6.05
C ALA A 340 1.85 3.20 -7.40
N LEU A 341 3.08 3.35 -7.91
CA LEU A 341 3.33 3.87 -9.24
C LEU A 341 2.78 2.92 -10.31
N SER A 342 3.04 1.61 -10.19
CA SER A 342 2.51 0.61 -11.12
C SER A 342 0.97 0.65 -11.19
N VAL A 343 0.30 0.70 -10.03
CA VAL A 343 -1.16 0.78 -9.94
C VAL A 343 -1.69 2.12 -10.49
N MET A 344 -1.08 3.25 -10.12
CA MET A 344 -1.50 4.57 -10.63
C MET A 344 -1.36 4.66 -12.15
N LEU A 345 -0.27 4.13 -12.71
CA LEU A 345 -0.09 4.07 -14.16
C LEU A 345 -1.18 3.24 -14.83
N GLN A 346 -1.59 2.10 -14.26
CA GLN A 346 -2.69 1.31 -14.81
C GLN A 346 -4.01 2.11 -14.87
N PHE A 347 -4.34 2.85 -13.81
CA PHE A 347 -5.50 3.75 -13.83
C PHE A 347 -5.35 4.90 -14.83
N PHE A 348 -4.20 5.58 -14.85
CA PHE A 348 -3.96 6.69 -15.76
C PHE A 348 -4.01 6.25 -17.23
N ILE A 349 -3.41 5.11 -17.57
CA ILE A 349 -3.44 4.57 -18.93
C ILE A 349 -4.86 4.20 -19.33
N ASN A 350 -5.57 3.42 -18.51
CA ASN A 350 -6.85 2.84 -18.92
C ASN A 350 -8.06 3.75 -18.68
N LYS A 351 -8.15 4.41 -17.51
CA LYS A 351 -9.26 5.31 -17.16
C LYS A 351 -8.98 6.78 -17.48
N GLY A 352 -7.71 7.15 -17.68
CA GLY A 352 -7.35 8.46 -18.20
C GLY A 352 -7.24 8.45 -19.73
N LEU A 353 -6.13 7.95 -20.25
CA LEU A 353 -5.75 8.11 -21.66
C LEU A 353 -6.67 7.34 -22.62
N VAL A 354 -6.91 6.05 -22.37
CA VAL A 354 -7.76 5.22 -23.23
C VAL A 354 -9.23 5.69 -23.17
N ALA A 355 -9.77 5.92 -21.96
CA ALA A 355 -11.15 6.37 -21.81
C ALA A 355 -11.41 7.77 -22.40
N ALA A 356 -10.42 8.67 -22.39
CA ALA A 356 -10.51 9.99 -23.02
C ALA A 356 -10.27 9.96 -24.55
N GLY A 357 -9.99 8.80 -25.15
CA GLY A 357 -9.75 8.67 -26.59
C GLY A 357 -8.38 9.17 -27.06
N LEU A 358 -7.43 9.42 -26.14
CA LEU A 358 -6.06 9.83 -26.48
C LEU A 358 -5.16 8.65 -26.87
N MET A 359 -5.61 7.41 -26.63
CA MET A 359 -4.79 6.21 -26.79
C MET A 359 -5.62 4.98 -27.12
N ASP A 360 -5.20 4.23 -28.13
CA ASP A 360 -5.79 2.94 -28.46
C ASP A 360 -5.32 1.86 -27.48
N LYS A 361 -6.27 1.11 -26.93
CA LYS A 361 -5.99 -0.03 -26.06
C LYS A 361 -5.18 -1.09 -26.83
N PHE A 362 -4.09 -1.55 -26.23
CA PHE A 362 -3.12 -2.50 -26.83
C PHE A 362 -2.32 -1.97 -28.04
N GLY A 363 -2.40 -0.68 -28.36
CA GLY A 363 -1.52 -0.04 -29.34
C GLY A 363 -0.07 0.13 -28.84
N LEU A 364 0.81 0.67 -29.70
CA LEU A 364 2.22 0.87 -29.35
C LEU A 364 2.40 1.80 -28.14
N SER A 365 1.71 2.94 -28.11
CA SER A 365 1.77 3.90 -27.01
C SER A 365 1.27 3.32 -25.69
N TYR A 366 0.22 2.48 -25.75
CA TYR A 366 -0.30 1.72 -24.62
C TYR A 366 0.76 0.78 -24.03
N TRP A 367 1.44 0.01 -24.87
CA TRP A 367 2.48 -0.91 -24.42
C TRP A 367 3.72 -0.20 -23.89
N LEU A 368 4.10 0.95 -24.45
CA LEU A 368 5.23 1.74 -23.95
C LEU A 368 4.96 2.23 -22.51
N LEU A 369 3.79 2.80 -22.24
CA LEU A 369 3.43 3.25 -20.88
C LEU A 369 3.20 2.07 -19.93
N THR A 370 2.56 1.01 -20.41
CA THR A 370 2.38 -0.23 -19.63
C THR A 370 3.73 -0.86 -19.26
N GLY A 371 4.74 -0.75 -20.14
CA GLY A 371 6.11 -1.18 -19.87
C GLY A 371 6.72 -0.50 -18.63
N VAL A 372 6.40 0.79 -18.40
CA VAL A 372 6.82 1.50 -17.18
C VAL A 372 6.12 0.92 -15.94
N ALA A 373 4.83 0.61 -16.04
CA ALA A 373 4.08 -0.02 -14.95
C ALA A 373 4.62 -1.43 -14.62
N LEU A 374 4.99 -2.20 -15.64
CA LEU A 374 5.62 -3.52 -15.50
C LEU A 374 7.01 -3.42 -14.86
N ALA A 375 7.83 -2.43 -15.26
CA ALA A 375 9.14 -2.19 -14.65
C ALA A 375 9.00 -1.82 -13.16
N ALA A 376 8.06 -0.95 -12.82
CA ALA A 376 7.77 -0.60 -11.42
C ALA A 376 7.31 -1.83 -10.60
N GLN A 377 6.46 -2.69 -11.18
CA GLN A 377 6.06 -3.94 -10.54
C GLN A 377 7.24 -4.91 -10.36
N ALA A 378 8.11 -5.05 -11.36
CA ALA A 378 9.30 -5.89 -11.28
C ALA A 378 10.24 -5.44 -10.16
N VAL A 379 10.41 -4.12 -9.97
CA VAL A 379 11.15 -3.54 -8.84
C VAL A 379 10.49 -3.90 -7.51
N ALA A 380 9.16 -3.80 -7.40
CA ALA A 380 8.44 -4.19 -6.19
C ALA A 380 8.63 -5.68 -5.85
N ILE A 381 8.49 -6.56 -6.85
CA ILE A 381 8.72 -8.00 -6.72
C ILE A 381 10.14 -8.28 -6.23
N TRP A 382 11.14 -7.67 -6.88
CA TRP A 382 12.54 -7.83 -6.51
C TRP A 382 12.81 -7.35 -5.08
N LEU A 383 12.29 -6.19 -4.69
CA LEU A 383 12.43 -5.66 -3.33
C LEU A 383 11.82 -6.60 -2.29
N VAL A 384 10.59 -7.09 -2.50
CA VAL A 384 9.94 -8.03 -1.56
C VAL A 384 10.77 -9.31 -1.40
N LEU A 385 11.20 -9.92 -2.50
CA LEU A 385 11.96 -11.17 -2.46
C LEU A 385 13.34 -10.97 -1.82
N ARG A 386 14.02 -9.88 -2.18
CA ARG A 386 15.34 -9.54 -1.65
C ARG A 386 15.31 -9.24 -0.16
N LEU A 387 14.43 -8.34 0.27
CA LEU A 387 14.33 -7.94 1.68
C LEU A 387 13.84 -9.11 2.54
N ASN A 388 12.91 -9.94 2.05
CA ASN A 388 12.50 -11.13 2.78
C ASN A 388 13.67 -12.11 2.98
N ARG A 389 14.50 -12.33 1.95
CA ARG A 389 15.71 -13.14 2.10
C ARG A 389 16.67 -12.51 3.10
N GLN A 390 16.93 -11.21 2.99
CA GLN A 390 17.88 -10.50 3.84
C GLN A 390 17.48 -10.50 5.33
N HIS A 391 16.19 -10.35 5.64
CA HIS A 391 15.72 -10.24 7.03
C HIS A 391 15.34 -11.58 7.67
N PHE A 392 14.93 -12.58 6.88
CA PHE A 392 14.39 -13.86 7.40
C PHE A 392 15.23 -15.09 7.07
N ALA A 393 16.27 -15.01 6.23
CA ALA A 393 17.20 -16.12 6.04
C ALA A 393 18.04 -16.35 7.31
N ARG A 394 18.40 -17.61 7.57
CA ARG A 394 19.36 -17.95 8.63
C ARG A 394 20.75 -17.42 8.23
N PRO A 395 21.51 -16.81 9.14
CA PRO A 395 22.86 -16.33 8.89
C PRO A 395 23.72 -17.53 8.55
N GLN A 396 24.44 -17.39 7.44
CA GLN A 396 25.55 -18.27 7.15
C GLN A 396 26.54 -18.06 8.30
N LYS A 397 26.81 -19.10 9.08
CA LYS A 397 27.95 -19.09 10.00
C LYS A 397 29.17 -18.82 9.11
N LEU A 398 29.76 -17.62 9.20
CA LEU A 398 31.10 -17.39 8.71
C LEU A 398 31.97 -18.44 9.42
N ALA A 399 32.49 -19.41 8.66
CA ALA A 399 33.44 -20.37 9.19
C ALA A 399 34.65 -19.55 9.66
N VAL A 400 34.82 -19.44 10.98
CA VAL A 400 36.06 -18.93 11.55
C VAL A 400 37.11 -19.99 11.21
N PRO A 401 38.16 -19.67 10.43
CA PRO A 401 39.25 -20.62 10.22
C PRO A 401 39.85 -20.94 11.59
N ALA A 402 40.01 -22.23 11.88
CA ALA A 402 40.73 -22.66 13.06
C ALA A 402 42.18 -22.22 12.90
N GLU A 403 42.68 -21.39 13.83
CA GLU A 403 44.12 -21.21 14.04
C GLU A 403 44.72 -22.44 14.73
#